data_AF-A0A1M5FXN3-F1
#
_entry.id   AF-A0A1M5FXN3-F1
#
_cell.length_a   1.000
_cell.length_b   1.000
_cell.length_c   1.000
_cell.angle_alpha   90.00
_cell.angle_beta   90.00
_cell.angle_gamma   90.00
#
_symmetry.space_group_name_H-M   'P 1'
#
loop_
_entity.id
_entity.type
_entity.pdbx_description
1 polymer ?
#
loop_
_entity_poly.entity_id
_entity_poly.type
_entity_poly.pdbx_seq_one_letter_code
_entity_poly.pdbx_strand_id
1 'polypeptide(L)' 'MAGTSGKGSDTAKKANKKAKDEGKKNPRTSSAAQSELGKKGGKKKKKKK' A
#
# COMPACT_ATOMS: atom_id res chain seq x y z
N MET A 1 -3.06 20.67 6.12
CA MET A 1 -2.93 19.56 7.09
C MET A 1 -2.09 18.43 6.49
N ALA A 2 -0.77 18.46 6.70
CA ALA A 2 0.09 17.29 6.49
C ALA A 2 0.08 16.49 7.79
N GLY A 3 -0.50 15.29 7.83
CA GLY A 3 -0.59 14.61 9.13
C GLY A 3 -0.88 13.11 9.17
N THR A 4 -1.61 12.52 8.22
CA THR A 4 -2.00 11.09 8.37
C THR A 4 -1.89 10.29 7.08
N SER A 5 -0.90 10.58 6.23
CA SER A 5 -0.55 9.68 5.13
C SER A 5 0.18 8.45 5.68
N GLY A 6 -0.54 7.45 6.20
CA GLY A 6 0.03 6.09 6.24
C GLY A 6 -0.41 5.12 7.32
N LYS A 7 -1.13 5.53 8.38
CA LYS A 7 -1.53 4.59 9.44
C LYS A 7 -3.02 4.57 9.77
N GLY A 8 -3.70 5.71 9.63
CA GLY A 8 -5.13 5.86 9.97
C GLY A 8 -6.09 5.97 8.79
N SER A 9 -5.60 6.06 7.55
CA SER A 9 -6.47 6.22 6.37
C SER A 9 -7.30 4.95 6.12
N ASP A 10 -8.51 5.12 5.60
CA ASP A 10 -9.40 3.99 5.28
C ASP A 10 -8.76 3.02 4.29
N THR A 11 -7.99 3.55 3.35
CA THR A 11 -7.15 2.78 2.43
C THR A 11 -6.13 1.90 3.17
N ALA A 12 -5.44 2.45 4.18
CA ALA A 12 -4.48 1.69 4.98
C ALA A 12 -5.18 0.61 5.81
N LYS A 13 -6.34 0.91 6.41
CA LYS A 13 -7.13 -0.08 7.17
C LYS A 13 -7.61 -1.22 6.27
N LYS A 14 -8.15 -0.91 5.09
CA LYS A 14 -8.65 -1.89 4.12
C LYS A 14 -7.54 -2.79 3.59
N ALA A 15 -6.37 -2.22 3.29
CA ALA A 15 -5.19 -2.99 2.92
C ALA A 15 -4.69 -3.90 4.05
N ASN A 16 -4.59 -3.38 5.27
CA ASN A 16 -4.18 -4.19 6.43
C ASN A 16 -5.15 -5.35 6.70
N LYS A 17 -6.46 -5.13 6.52
CA LYS A 17 -7.46 -6.20 6.63
C LYS A 17 -7.20 -7.30 5.59
N LYS A 18 -7.07 -6.95 4.31
CA LYS A 18 -6.77 -7.93 3.24
C LYS A 18 -5.45 -8.66 3.48
N ALA A 19 -4.44 -7.96 4.00
CA ALA A 19 -3.17 -8.58 4.33
C ALA A 19 -3.31 -9.58 5.49
N LYS A 20 -4.09 -9.25 6.52
CA LYS A 20 -4.42 -10.16 7.62
C LYS A 20 -5.21 -11.37 7.14
N ASP A 21 -6.17 -11.17 6.23
CA ASP A 21 -6.95 -12.25 5.62
C ASP A 21 -6.01 -13.21 4.82
N GLU A 22 -4.92 -12.71 4.25
CA GLU A 22 -3.83 -13.51 3.63
C GLU A 22 -2.78 -14.05 4.63
N GLY A 23 -2.92 -13.80 5.94
CA GLY A 23 -1.94 -14.18 6.96
C GLY A 23 -0.63 -13.37 6.92
N LYS A 24 -0.60 -12.25 6.19
CA LYS A 24 0.59 -11.42 5.99
C LYS A 24 0.58 -10.23 6.93
N LYS A 25 1.67 -10.09 7.70
CA LYS A 25 1.89 -8.97 8.63
C LYS A 25 2.13 -7.63 7.92
N ASN A 26 2.54 -7.65 6.65
CA ASN A 26 2.84 -6.45 5.87
C ASN A 26 1.89 -6.36 4.66
N PRO A 27 1.03 -5.32 4.56
CA PRO A 27 0.13 -5.14 3.43
C PRO A 27 0.85 -4.83 2.11
N ARG A 28 2.17 -4.64 2.11
CA ARG A 28 2.97 -4.56 0.88
C ARG A 28 3.45 -5.90 0.36
N THR A 29 3.34 -6.97 1.13
CA THR A 29 3.67 -8.34 0.69
C THR A 29 2.41 -9.14 0.30
N SER A 30 1.22 -8.64 0.66
CA SER A 30 -0.05 -9.14 0.15
C SER A 30 -0.36 -8.51 -1.20
N SER A 31 -0.66 -9.36 -2.19
CA SER A 31 -1.02 -8.90 -3.53
C SER A 31 -2.36 -8.15 -3.49
N ALA A 32 -3.33 -8.67 -2.73
CA ALA A 32 -4.65 -8.03 -2.61
C ALA A 32 -4.60 -6.70 -1.84
N ALA A 33 -3.73 -6.59 -0.84
CA ALA A 33 -3.52 -5.37 -0.08
C ALA A 33 -2.70 -4.32 -0.86
N GLN A 34 -1.74 -4.75 -1.69
CA GLN A 34 -1.00 -3.87 -2.61
C GLN A 34 -1.93 -3.14 -3.58
N SER A 35 -2.98 -3.81 -4.06
CA SER A 35 -4.00 -3.18 -4.92
C SER A 35 -4.75 -2.04 -4.23
N GLU A 36 -4.98 -2.14 -2.92
CA GLU A 36 -5.60 -1.06 -2.13
C GLU A 36 -4.59 0.05 -1.77
N LEU A 37 -3.34 -0.30 -1.46
CA LEU A 37 -2.29 0.70 -1.13
C LEU A 37 -1.76 1.47 -2.35
N GLY A 38 -2.05 0.99 -3.56
CA GLY A 38 -1.44 1.47 -4.79
C GLY A 38 -0.01 0.98 -5.00
N LYS A 39 0.39 0.89 -6.27
CA LYS A 39 1.76 0.48 -6.66
C LYS A 39 2.78 1.54 -6.20
N LYS A 40 3.54 1.24 -5.15
CA LYS A 40 4.71 2.04 -4.76
C LYS A 40 5.83 1.79 -5.78
N GLY A 41 5.92 2.62 -6.82
CA GLY A 41 7.09 2.65 -7.72
C GLY A 41 6.84 2.38 -9.22
N GLY A 42 5.60 2.19 -9.66
CA GLY A 42 5.31 1.86 -11.07
C GLY A 42 5.56 2.97 -12.10
N LYS A 43 5.84 4.21 -11.70
CA LYS A 43 6.13 5.32 -12.60
C LYS A 43 7.14 6.31 -12.02
N LYS A 44 8.39 5.88 -11.83
CA LYS A 44 9.50 6.79 -12.16
C LYS A 44 10.09 6.26 -13.46
N LYS A 45 9.56 6.78 -14.58
CA LYS A 45 10.21 6.74 -15.90
C LYS A 45 11.71 6.90 -15.62
N LYS A 46 12.51 5.87 -15.92
CA LYS A 46 13.96 5.99 -16.03
C LYS A 46 14.18 7.17 -16.96
N LYS A 47 14.51 8.36 -16.42
CA LYS A 47 14.96 9.49 -17.22
C LYS A 47 16.36 9.09 -17.66
N LYS A 48 16.45 8.33 -18.76
CA LYS A 48 17.71 8.19 -19.50
C LYS A 48 18.11 9.61 -19.87
N LYS A 49 19.23 10.07 -19.32
CA LYS A 49 19.97 11.22 -19.81
C LYS A 49 21.23 10.66 -20.46
#